data_AF-A0A2V9RMI4-F1
#
_entry.id   AF-A0A2V9RMI4-F1
#
_cell.length_a   1.000
_cell.length_b   1.000
_cell.length_c   1.000
_cell.angle_alpha   90.00
_cell.angle_beta   90.00
_cell.angle_gamma   90.00
#
_symmetry.space_group_name_H-M   'P 1'
#
loop_
_entity.id
_entity.type
_entity.pdbx_description
1 polymer ?
#
loop_
_entity_poly.entity_id
_entity_poly.type
_entity_poly.pdbx_seq_one_letter_code
_entity_poly.pdbx_strand_id
1 'polypeptide(L)'
;MEKPGNYTKAYHRRFHDPCKIRVAVFDDGRKRVALVGVDALMIPRHLVLAARKQIQQQCGIPPDAVLIGASHSHSSGPVGMIQPGEYDFASSLVKKLAYQISQCADAGYLERVQTEIVAAVCHADSLRVEARCGFGSGREEKAAFNRRFRMKNGLTYTYPGQGNPDVLGYAGPIDPEVGVIGRGQLRLSC
;
A
#
# COMPACT_ATOMS: atom_id res chain seq x y z
N MET A 1 19.06 1.20 2.62
CA MET A 1 18.06 1.71 1.66
C MET A 1 17.31 2.88 2.27
N GLU A 2 16.76 3.76 1.45
CA GLU A 2 15.95 4.89 1.93
C GLU A 2 14.69 4.39 2.65
N LYS A 3 14.32 5.08 3.72
CA LYS A 3 13.07 4.89 4.46
C LYS A 3 12.03 5.82 3.86
N PRO A 4 10.83 5.36 3.45
CA PRO A 4 9.81 6.17 2.78
C PRO A 4 8.92 6.96 3.76
N GLY A 5 8.27 8.02 3.27
CA GLY A 5 7.16 8.72 3.95
C GLY A 5 7.57 9.89 4.85
N ASN A 6 8.81 10.37 4.73
CA ASN A 6 9.30 11.55 5.44
C ASN A 6 9.39 12.73 4.47
N TYR A 7 9.34 13.95 5.00
CA TYR A 7 9.50 15.16 4.17
C TYR A 7 10.93 15.36 3.63
N THR A 8 11.90 14.66 4.22
CA THR A 8 13.32 14.70 3.83
C THR A 8 13.88 13.28 3.74
N LYS A 9 15.00 13.14 3.06
CA LYS A 9 15.70 11.87 2.95
C LYS A 9 16.06 11.29 4.33
N ALA A 10 15.75 10.02 4.51
CA ALA A 10 16.05 9.25 5.70
C ALA A 10 16.39 7.81 5.29
N TYR A 11 17.17 7.12 6.13
CA TYR A 11 17.67 5.78 5.83
C TYR A 11 17.38 4.82 6.97
N HIS A 12 17.01 3.60 6.62
CA HIS A 12 16.91 2.50 7.56
C HIS A 12 18.29 2.16 8.15
N ARG A 13 18.37 2.04 9.47
CA ARG A 13 19.60 1.64 10.20
C ARG A 13 19.56 0.19 10.66
N ARG A 14 18.36 -0.36 10.87
CA ARG A 14 18.09 -1.73 11.30
C ARG A 14 16.79 -2.19 10.65
N PHE A 15 16.69 -3.48 10.38
CA PHE A 15 15.47 -4.13 9.90
C PHE A 15 14.96 -5.06 10.99
N HIS A 16 13.72 -4.87 11.42
CA HIS A 16 13.10 -5.70 12.45
C HIS A 16 12.42 -6.92 11.82
N ASP A 17 11.57 -6.69 10.81
CA ASP A 17 10.82 -7.72 10.10
C ASP A 17 10.95 -7.57 8.57
N PRO A 18 10.78 -8.65 7.80
CA PRO A 18 10.65 -8.56 6.35
C PRO A 18 9.32 -7.90 5.94
N CYS A 19 9.37 -7.06 4.90
CA CYS A 19 8.15 -6.62 4.20
C CYS A 19 7.51 -7.82 3.48
N LYS A 20 6.18 -7.91 3.51
CA LYS A 20 5.44 -9.03 2.93
C LYS A 20 4.52 -8.58 1.80
N ILE A 21 4.26 -9.52 0.90
CA ILE A 21 3.14 -9.49 -0.04
C ILE A 21 2.19 -10.60 0.39
N ARG A 22 0.93 -10.26 0.61
CA ARG A 22 -0.13 -11.20 0.99
C ARG A 22 -1.17 -11.21 -0.10
N VAL A 23 -1.50 -12.40 -0.60
CA VAL A 23 -2.45 -12.55 -1.70
C VAL A 23 -3.57 -13.50 -1.30
N ALA A 24 -4.79 -13.11 -1.65
CA ALA A 24 -5.94 -14.00 -1.71
C ALA A 24 -6.48 -14.02 -3.14
N VAL A 25 -6.63 -15.22 -3.72
CA VAL A 25 -7.31 -15.42 -5.00
C VAL A 25 -8.63 -16.12 -4.74
N PHE A 26 -9.71 -15.55 -5.25
CA PHE A 26 -11.05 -16.11 -5.19
C PHE A 26 -11.49 -16.52 -6.60
N ASP A 27 -12.12 -17.67 -6.69
CA ASP A 27 -12.58 -18.28 -7.95
C ASP A 27 -14.00 -18.80 -7.74
N ASP A 28 -14.93 -18.37 -8.60
CA ASP A 28 -16.33 -18.83 -8.60
C ASP A 28 -16.61 -19.89 -9.69
N GLY A 29 -15.55 -20.40 -10.33
CA GLY A 29 -15.62 -21.32 -11.47
C GLY A 29 -15.85 -20.63 -12.82
N ARG A 30 -16.07 -19.32 -12.84
CA ARG A 30 -16.26 -18.51 -14.06
C ARG A 30 -15.24 -17.38 -14.15
N LYS A 31 -14.93 -16.73 -13.04
CA LYS A 31 -14.02 -15.60 -12.92
C LYS A 31 -13.14 -15.77 -11.70
N ARG A 32 -11.90 -15.32 -11.85
CA ARG A 32 -10.91 -15.24 -10.77
C ARG A 32 -10.64 -13.79 -10.45
N VAL A 33 -10.55 -13.47 -9.17
CA VAL A 33 -10.15 -12.14 -8.66
C VAL A 33 -9.00 -12.30 -7.67
N ALA A 34 -8.05 -11.36 -7.70
CA ALA A 34 -6.90 -11.35 -6.78
C ALA A 34 -6.90 -10.07 -5.94
N LEU A 35 -6.81 -10.24 -4.62
CA LEU A 35 -6.59 -9.16 -3.66
C LEU A 35 -5.15 -9.26 -3.13
N VAL A 36 -4.36 -8.22 -3.36
CA VAL A 36 -2.94 -8.17 -3.02
C VAL A 36 -2.69 -7.05 -2.01
N GLY A 37 -2.21 -7.39 -0.82
CA GLY A 37 -1.71 -6.45 0.18
C GLY A 37 -0.18 -6.43 0.18
N VAL A 38 0.41 -5.24 0.05
CA VAL A 38 1.87 -5.05 0.00
C VAL A 38 2.30 -4.16 1.17
N ASP A 39 3.31 -4.60 1.93
CA ASP A 39 3.96 -3.76 2.92
C ASP A 39 4.82 -2.68 2.24
N ALA A 40 4.18 -1.56 1.93
CA ALA A 40 4.74 -0.43 1.19
C ALA A 40 4.08 0.88 1.61
N LEU A 41 4.77 2.01 1.44
CA LEU A 41 4.17 3.34 1.60
C LEU A 41 3.07 3.58 0.54
N MET A 42 3.39 3.27 -0.72
CA MET A 42 2.52 3.45 -1.88
C MET A 42 2.97 2.49 -2.97
N ILE A 43 2.22 2.38 -4.06
CA ILE A 43 2.64 1.56 -5.20
C ILE A 43 2.50 2.42 -6.46
N PRO A 44 3.59 2.70 -7.19
CA PRO A 44 3.53 3.50 -8.39
C PRO A 44 2.62 2.89 -9.46
N ARG A 45 1.94 3.75 -10.22
CA ARG A 45 1.03 3.32 -11.30
C ARG A 45 1.71 2.39 -12.30
N HIS A 46 2.93 2.71 -12.73
CA HIS A 46 3.64 1.91 -13.74
C HIS A 46 3.89 0.48 -13.23
N LEU A 47 4.24 0.32 -11.95
CA LEU A 47 4.43 -0.98 -11.30
C LEU A 47 3.11 -1.77 -11.26
N VAL A 48 2.01 -1.13 -10.86
CA VAL A 48 0.67 -1.77 -10.86
C VAL A 48 0.30 -2.27 -12.26
N LEU A 49 0.49 -1.45 -13.30
CA LEU A 49 0.17 -1.83 -14.67
C LEU A 49 1.05 -2.98 -15.17
N ALA A 50 2.35 -2.93 -14.89
CA ALA A 50 3.28 -4.00 -15.27
C ALA A 50 2.97 -5.32 -14.56
N ALA A 51 2.73 -5.28 -13.24
CA ALA A 51 2.36 -6.47 -12.46
C ALA A 51 1.05 -7.09 -12.97
N ARG A 52 0.00 -6.28 -13.19
CA ARG A 52 -1.28 -6.78 -13.74
C ARG A 52 -1.12 -7.44 -15.12
N LYS A 53 -0.32 -6.84 -16.00
CA LYS A 53 0.00 -7.42 -17.31
C LYS A 53 0.66 -8.79 -17.17
N GLN A 54 1.68 -8.90 -16.30
CA GLN A 54 2.39 -10.16 -16.10
C GLN A 54 1.52 -11.22 -15.42
N ILE A 55 0.68 -10.83 -14.45
CA ILE A 55 -0.30 -11.74 -13.83
C ILE A 55 -1.26 -12.31 -14.86
N GLN A 56 -1.78 -11.48 -15.77
CA GLN A 56 -2.64 -11.96 -16.85
C GLN A 56 -1.88 -12.95 -17.75
N GLN A 57 -0.64 -12.64 -18.11
CA GLN A 57 0.17 -13.51 -18.97
C GLN A 57 0.50 -14.86 -18.32
N GLN A 58 0.82 -14.89 -17.03
CA GLN A 58 1.26 -16.11 -16.34
C GLN A 58 0.11 -16.94 -15.78
N CYS A 59 -0.95 -16.29 -15.31
CA CYS A 59 -2.01 -16.92 -14.53
C CYS A 59 -3.41 -16.75 -15.15
N GLY A 60 -3.56 -15.91 -16.18
CA GLY A 60 -4.81 -15.72 -16.89
C GLY A 60 -5.85 -14.89 -16.13
N ILE A 61 -5.50 -14.30 -14.98
CA ILE A 61 -6.39 -13.39 -14.25
C ILE A 61 -6.43 -12.04 -14.99
N PRO A 62 -7.61 -11.56 -15.42
CA PRO A 62 -7.73 -10.27 -16.10
C PRO A 62 -7.19 -9.09 -15.26
N PRO A 63 -6.56 -8.07 -15.87
CA PRO A 63 -5.99 -6.92 -15.15
C PRO A 63 -6.99 -6.15 -14.28
N ASP A 64 -8.25 -6.07 -14.69
CA ASP A 64 -9.35 -5.43 -13.98
C ASP A 64 -9.86 -6.25 -12.78
N ALA A 65 -9.51 -7.53 -12.71
CA ALA A 65 -9.82 -8.43 -11.61
C ALA A 65 -8.71 -8.51 -10.53
N VAL A 66 -7.68 -7.66 -10.61
CA VAL A 66 -6.54 -7.65 -9.65
C VAL A 66 -6.50 -6.33 -8.90
N LEU A 67 -6.76 -6.35 -7.59
CA LEU A 67 -6.59 -5.21 -6.69
C LEU A 67 -5.23 -5.30 -5.97
N ILE A 68 -4.43 -4.24 -6.04
CA ILE A 68 -3.13 -4.16 -5.34
C ILE A 68 -3.16 -2.94 -4.43
N GLY A 69 -3.07 -3.17 -3.11
CA GLY A 69 -3.10 -2.15 -2.06
C GLY A 69 -1.81 -2.12 -1.25
N ALA A 70 -1.40 -0.92 -0.85
CA ALA A 70 -0.27 -0.72 0.06
C ALA A 70 -0.79 -0.55 1.51
N SER A 71 -0.06 -1.07 2.50
CA SER A 71 -0.36 -0.83 3.92
C SER A 71 -0.07 0.60 4.40
N HIS A 72 0.50 1.45 3.53
CA HIS A 72 0.96 2.80 3.82
C HIS A 72 2.04 2.85 4.92
N SER A 73 2.92 1.85 4.94
CA SER A 73 4.00 1.77 5.94
C SER A 73 5.12 2.77 5.64
N HIS A 74 5.40 3.65 6.60
CA HIS A 74 6.57 4.54 6.59
C HIS A 74 7.87 3.81 6.99
N SER A 75 7.81 2.50 7.25
CA SER A 75 8.97 1.68 7.63
C SER A 75 9.27 0.57 6.62
N SER A 76 8.65 0.62 5.43
CA SER A 76 8.89 -0.33 4.34
C SER A 76 10.10 0.06 3.46
N GLY A 77 10.32 -0.64 2.36
CA GLY A 77 11.32 -0.27 1.36
C GLY A 77 10.92 0.94 0.47
N PRO A 78 11.89 1.50 -0.27
CA PRO A 78 11.72 2.71 -1.06
C PRO A 78 11.08 2.42 -2.42
N VAL A 79 9.82 2.81 -2.55
CA VAL A 79 8.97 2.55 -3.73
C VAL A 79 8.48 3.84 -4.39
N GLY A 80 8.80 5.02 -3.86
CA GLY A 80 8.24 6.25 -4.41
C GLY A 80 8.75 7.55 -3.83
N MET A 81 7.85 8.54 -3.86
CA MET A 81 8.10 9.98 -3.81
C MET A 81 8.68 10.52 -5.12
N ILE A 82 9.93 10.19 -5.44
CA ILE A 82 10.58 10.55 -6.71
C ILE A 82 11.00 9.26 -7.42
N GLN A 83 10.62 9.07 -8.68
CA GLN A 83 11.00 7.91 -9.47
C GLN A 83 12.39 8.07 -10.11
N PRO A 84 13.11 6.96 -10.38
CA PRO A 84 14.38 7.02 -11.09
C PRO A 84 14.21 7.71 -12.45
N GLY A 85 15.03 8.74 -12.70
CA GLY A 85 15.01 9.50 -13.95
C GLY A 85 13.89 10.53 -14.10
N GLU A 86 12.97 10.65 -13.14
CA GLU A 86 11.78 11.51 -13.25
C GLU A 86 12.10 12.99 -13.50
N TYR A 87 13.24 13.48 -12.99
CA TYR A 87 13.67 14.87 -13.10
C TYR A 87 14.98 15.04 -13.88
N ASP A 88 15.37 14.07 -14.71
CA ASP A 88 16.63 14.12 -15.47
C ASP A 88 16.68 15.26 -16.50
N PHE A 89 15.52 15.75 -16.94
CA PHE A 89 15.41 16.90 -17.84
C PHE A 89 15.49 18.24 -17.10
N ALA A 90 15.39 18.25 -15.77
CA ALA A 90 15.19 19.48 -15.00
C ALA A 90 16.50 20.26 -14.74
N SER A 91 16.35 21.49 -14.26
CA SER A 91 17.49 22.34 -13.86
C SER A 91 18.29 21.72 -12.72
N SER A 92 19.54 22.17 -12.55
CA SER A 92 20.43 21.67 -11.49
C SER A 92 19.83 21.83 -10.08
N LEU A 93 19.09 22.92 -9.84
CA LEU A 93 18.40 23.14 -8.57
C LEU A 93 17.31 22.07 -8.34
N VAL A 94 16.47 21.81 -9.35
CA VAL A 94 15.39 20.81 -9.24
C VAL A 94 15.98 19.41 -9.07
N LYS A 95 17.02 19.05 -9.82
CA LYS A 95 17.73 17.77 -9.66
C LYS A 95 18.28 17.60 -8.24
N LYS A 96 18.86 18.66 -7.66
CA LYS A 96 19.34 18.64 -6.27
C LYS A 96 18.17 18.40 -5.30
N LEU A 97 17.07 19.12 -5.44
CA LEU A 97 15.90 18.96 -4.59
C LEU A 97 15.26 17.57 -4.72
N ALA A 98 15.14 17.05 -5.94
CA ALA A 98 14.53 15.76 -6.23
C ALA A 98 15.41 14.59 -5.76
N TYR A 99 16.69 14.56 -6.12
CA TYR A 99 17.52 13.38 -5.95
C TYR A 99 18.37 13.38 -4.68
N GLN A 100 18.69 14.56 -4.12
CA GLN A 100 19.55 14.65 -2.93
C GLN A 100 18.76 14.96 -1.65
N ILE A 101 17.70 15.77 -1.75
CA ILE A 101 16.93 16.21 -0.57
C ILE A 101 15.67 15.35 -0.36
N SER A 102 14.94 15.09 -1.44
CA SER A 102 13.71 14.29 -1.40
C SER A 102 14.01 12.80 -1.37
N GLN A 103 13.00 12.02 -0.99
CA GLN A 103 13.08 10.56 -1.01
C GLN A 103 12.94 10.05 -2.43
N CYS A 104 13.67 8.99 -2.76
CA CYS A 104 13.61 8.36 -4.08
C CYS A 104 13.20 6.90 -3.96
N ALA A 105 12.51 6.40 -4.98
CA ALA A 105 12.38 4.96 -5.18
C ALA A 105 13.73 4.37 -5.61
N ASP A 106 13.94 3.09 -5.28
CA ASP A 106 15.08 2.33 -5.77
C ASP A 106 14.64 1.44 -6.93
N ALA A 107 15.32 1.54 -8.09
CA ALA A 107 14.92 0.83 -9.30
C ALA A 107 14.94 -0.70 -9.11
N GLY A 108 15.98 -1.24 -8.46
CA GLY A 108 16.08 -2.67 -8.20
C GLY A 108 15.02 -3.15 -7.20
N TYR A 109 14.68 -2.32 -6.22
CA TYR A 109 13.61 -2.63 -5.27
C TYR A 109 12.24 -2.60 -5.93
N LEU A 110 11.97 -1.65 -6.83
CA LEU A 110 10.73 -1.62 -7.63
C LEU A 110 10.58 -2.89 -8.47
N GLU A 111 11.64 -3.31 -9.16
CA GLU A 111 11.66 -4.53 -9.96
C GLU A 111 11.41 -5.77 -9.09
N ARG A 112 12.05 -5.84 -7.92
CA ARG A 112 11.82 -6.91 -6.95
C ARG A 112 10.37 -6.94 -6.49
N VAL A 113 9.81 -5.81 -6.07
CA VAL A 113 8.40 -5.74 -5.60
C VAL A 113 7.45 -6.19 -6.71
N GLN A 114 7.67 -5.76 -7.96
CA GLN A 114 6.86 -6.21 -9.09
C GLN A 114 6.93 -7.73 -9.27
N THR A 115 8.15 -8.28 -9.32
CA THR A 115 8.40 -9.72 -9.49
C THR A 115 7.72 -10.54 -8.40
N GLU A 116 7.88 -10.11 -7.14
CA GLU A 116 7.32 -10.81 -5.99
C GLU A 116 5.79 -10.71 -5.93
N ILE A 117 5.18 -9.60 -6.41
CA ILE A 117 3.72 -9.50 -6.53
C ILE A 117 3.20 -10.54 -7.52
N VAL A 118 3.82 -10.63 -8.70
CA VAL A 118 3.41 -11.58 -9.74
C VAL A 118 3.57 -13.01 -9.24
N ALA A 119 4.73 -13.32 -8.65
CA ALA A 119 5.01 -14.65 -8.10
C ALA A 119 4.02 -15.03 -6.99
N ALA A 120 3.74 -14.12 -6.05
CA ALA A 120 2.80 -14.39 -4.96
C ALA A 120 1.37 -14.60 -5.46
N VAL A 121 0.94 -13.85 -6.48
CA VAL A 121 -0.38 -14.05 -7.10
C VAL A 121 -0.45 -15.40 -7.78
N CYS A 122 0.55 -15.74 -8.59
CA CYS A 122 0.56 -17.01 -9.29
C CYS A 122 0.69 -18.23 -8.35
N HIS A 123 1.39 -18.07 -7.24
CA HIS A 123 1.45 -19.08 -6.19
C HIS A 123 0.10 -19.24 -5.47
N ALA A 124 -0.57 -18.14 -5.11
CA ALA A 124 -1.91 -18.21 -4.51
C ALA A 124 -2.96 -18.77 -5.49
N ASP A 125 -2.82 -18.46 -6.79
CA ASP A 125 -3.63 -19.00 -7.88
C ASP A 125 -3.47 -20.53 -7.96
N SER A 126 -2.24 -21.06 -7.95
CA SER A 126 -2.03 -22.51 -8.06
C SER A 126 -2.44 -23.31 -6.81
N LEU A 127 -2.53 -22.67 -5.65
CA LEU A 127 -2.93 -23.28 -4.37
C LEU A 127 -4.43 -23.14 -4.06
N ARG A 128 -5.26 -22.72 -5.02
CA ARG A 128 -6.72 -22.67 -4.83
C ARG A 128 -7.27 -24.02 -4.43
N VAL A 129 -8.24 -24.00 -3.53
CA VAL A 129 -8.99 -25.17 -3.08
C VAL A 129 -10.43 -24.77 -2.83
N GLU A 130 -11.33 -25.75 -2.89
CA GLU A 130 -12.72 -25.56 -2.48
C GLU A 130 -12.81 -25.04 -1.05
N ALA A 131 -13.55 -23.95 -0.86
CA ALA A 131 -13.69 -23.31 0.44
C ALA A 131 -14.98 -22.51 0.53
N ARG A 132 -15.44 -22.28 1.76
CA ARG A 132 -16.47 -21.27 2.02
C ARG A 132 -15.81 -19.93 2.22
N CYS A 133 -16.35 -18.89 1.60
CA CYS A 133 -15.94 -17.52 1.83
C CYS A 133 -17.03 -16.78 2.61
N GLY A 134 -16.62 -15.93 3.54
CA GLY A 134 -17.51 -15.06 4.29
C GLY A 134 -16.95 -13.65 4.34
N PHE A 135 -17.83 -12.68 4.55
CA PHE A 135 -17.46 -11.30 4.79
C PHE A 135 -18.26 -10.75 5.97
N GLY A 136 -17.74 -9.72 6.62
CA GLY A 136 -18.42 -9.02 7.70
C GLY A 136 -17.74 -7.70 7.99
N SER A 137 -18.35 -6.90 8.85
CA SER A 137 -17.73 -5.69 9.39
C SER A 137 -17.92 -5.58 10.89
N GLY A 138 -17.00 -4.86 11.51
CA GLY A 138 -17.02 -4.50 12.93
C GLY A 138 -16.61 -3.04 13.12
N ARG A 139 -16.44 -2.62 14.37
CA ARG A 139 -16.04 -1.25 14.72
C ARG A 139 -14.81 -1.25 15.60
N GLU A 140 -13.84 -0.39 15.30
CA GLU A 140 -12.65 -0.13 16.12
C GLU A 140 -12.48 1.38 16.32
N GLU A 141 -12.70 1.83 17.56
CA GLU A 141 -12.81 3.26 17.89
C GLU A 141 -11.51 3.87 18.46
N LYS A 142 -10.48 3.06 18.72
CA LYS A 142 -9.32 3.44 19.53
C LYS A 142 -8.00 3.38 18.77
N ALA A 143 -7.92 2.62 17.69
CA ALA A 143 -6.69 2.44 16.92
C ALA A 143 -6.25 3.68 16.12
N ALA A 144 -7.17 4.61 15.83
CA ALA A 144 -6.90 5.80 15.04
C ALA A 144 -7.48 7.07 15.67
N PHE A 145 -6.96 8.22 15.26
CA PHE A 145 -7.52 9.54 15.57
C PHE A 145 -7.45 10.44 14.35
N ASN A 146 -8.37 11.40 14.25
CA ASN A 146 -8.34 12.37 13.17
C ASN A 146 -7.20 13.38 13.40
N ARG A 147 -6.19 13.40 12.54
CA ARG A 147 -5.06 14.35 12.64
C ARG A 147 -5.31 15.71 11.99
N ARG A 148 -6.53 15.98 11.52
CA ARG A 148 -6.97 17.25 10.94
C ARG A 148 -7.78 18.05 11.94
N PHE A 149 -7.48 19.35 12.04
CA PHE A 149 -8.06 20.25 13.02
C PHE A 149 -8.66 21.47 12.36
N ARG A 150 -9.82 21.92 12.83
CA ARG A 150 -10.41 23.23 12.48
C ARG A 150 -9.66 24.31 13.24
N MET A 151 -9.31 25.38 12.55
CA MET A 151 -8.53 26.50 13.07
C MET A 151 -9.42 27.75 13.20
N LYS A 152 -9.08 28.67 14.13
CA LYS A 152 -9.80 29.96 14.31
C LYS A 152 -9.86 30.82 13.03
N ASN A 153 -8.88 30.70 12.15
CA ASN A 153 -8.83 31.42 10.88
C ASN A 153 -9.75 30.82 9.78
N GLY A 154 -10.56 29.81 10.12
CA GLY A 154 -11.49 29.16 9.19
C GLY A 154 -10.88 28.03 8.35
N LEU A 155 -9.57 27.76 8.45
CA LEU A 155 -8.91 26.69 7.70
C LEU A 155 -8.88 25.35 8.47
N THR A 156 -8.46 24.28 7.77
CA THR A 156 -8.19 22.98 8.37
C THR A 156 -6.73 22.58 8.17
N TYR A 157 -6.02 22.30 9.26
CA TYR A 157 -4.60 21.92 9.23
C TYR A 157 -4.39 20.47 9.64
N THR A 158 -3.40 19.81 9.04
CA THR A 158 -2.91 18.50 9.49
C THR A 158 -1.75 18.74 10.45
N TYR A 159 -1.86 18.26 11.71
CA TYR A 159 -0.84 18.46 12.75
C TYR A 159 -0.37 19.93 12.93
N PRO A 160 -1.22 20.85 13.42
CA PRO A 160 -0.87 22.27 13.61
C PRO A 160 0.10 22.56 14.78
N GLY A 161 0.78 21.54 15.32
CA GLY A 161 1.60 21.64 16.53
C GLY A 161 0.83 21.32 17.81
N GLN A 162 1.55 20.78 18.80
CA GLN A 162 0.97 20.41 20.10
C GLN A 162 0.59 21.66 20.90
N GLY A 163 -0.60 21.67 21.50
CA GLY A 163 -1.07 22.79 22.34
C GLY A 163 -1.36 24.08 21.58
N ASN A 164 -1.49 24.03 20.25
CA ASN A 164 -1.76 25.21 19.44
C ASN A 164 -3.08 25.89 19.89
N PRO A 165 -3.05 27.15 20.35
CA PRO A 165 -4.20 27.84 20.93
C PRO A 165 -5.28 28.20 19.90
N ASP A 166 -4.99 28.07 18.60
CA ASP A 166 -5.92 28.35 17.51
C ASP A 166 -6.69 27.12 17.05
N VAL A 167 -6.39 25.95 17.61
CA VAL A 167 -7.16 24.72 17.38
C VAL A 167 -8.53 24.84 18.03
N LEU A 168 -9.59 24.76 17.22
CA LEU A 168 -10.98 24.71 17.67
C LEU A 168 -11.46 23.28 17.97
N GLY A 169 -10.75 22.28 17.44
CA GLY A 169 -11.07 20.86 17.60
C GLY A 169 -10.86 20.07 16.31
N TYR A 170 -11.19 18.79 16.31
CA TYR A 170 -11.05 17.93 15.14
C TYR A 170 -11.94 18.40 13.97
N ALA A 171 -11.47 18.15 12.75
CA ALA A 171 -12.17 18.50 11.51
C ALA A 171 -13.18 17.44 11.05
N GLY A 172 -13.36 16.36 11.81
CA GLY A 172 -14.33 15.31 11.57
C GLY A 172 -14.10 14.11 12.48
N PRO A 173 -14.99 13.11 12.43
CA PRO A 173 -14.78 11.86 13.15
C PRO A 173 -13.64 11.03 12.53
N ILE A 174 -13.32 9.91 13.17
CA ILE A 174 -12.63 8.80 12.50
C ILE A 174 -13.63 7.99 11.66
N ASP A 175 -13.12 7.12 10.79
CA ASP A 175 -13.88 6.00 10.26
C ASP A 175 -13.55 4.75 11.09
N PRO A 176 -14.47 4.26 11.93
CA PRO A 176 -14.21 3.11 12.80
C PRO A 176 -14.57 1.78 12.14
N GLU A 177 -15.18 1.75 10.95
CA GLU A 177 -15.61 0.49 10.35
C GLU A 177 -14.40 -0.34 9.89
N VAL A 178 -14.40 -1.61 10.27
CA VAL A 178 -13.37 -2.58 9.84
C VAL A 178 -14.06 -3.71 9.09
N GLY A 179 -13.82 -3.79 7.79
CA GLY A 179 -14.26 -4.90 6.95
C GLY A 179 -13.31 -6.10 7.05
N VAL A 180 -13.86 -7.32 7.04
CA VAL A 180 -13.11 -8.57 7.04
C VAL A 180 -13.66 -9.50 5.96
N ILE A 181 -12.75 -10.13 5.23
CA ILE A 181 -13.05 -11.27 4.36
C ILE A 181 -12.34 -12.48 4.96
N GLY A 182 -13.10 -13.56 5.18
CA GLY A 182 -12.63 -14.78 5.80
C GLY A 182 -12.86 -16.00 4.92
N ARG A 183 -11.99 -16.99 5.09
CA ARG A 183 -12.14 -18.33 4.51
C ARG A 183 -12.53 -19.31 5.63
N GLY A 184 -13.66 -19.98 5.45
CA GLY A 184 -14.06 -21.14 6.26
C GLY A 184 -13.62 -22.44 5.60
N GLN A 185 -13.14 -23.39 6.40
CA GLN A 185 -12.96 -24.77 5.94
C GLN A 185 -14.33 -25.42 5.73
N LEU A 186 -14.48 -26.12 4.61
CA LEU A 186 -15.55 -27.10 4.47
C LEU A 186 -15.26 -28.22 5.48
N ARG A 187 -16.10 -28.38 6.51
CA ARG A 187 -16.09 -29.63 7.27
C ARG A 187 -16.51 -30.72 6.30
N LEU A 188 -15.61 -31.65 6.00
CA LEU A 188 -15.97 -32.92 5.39
C LEU A 188 -16.87 -33.64 6.40
N SER A 189 -18.18 -33.60 6.19
CA SER A 189 -19.07 -34.58 6.79
C SER A 189 -18.73 -35.93 6.16
N CYS A 190 -18.09 -36.81 6.94
CA CYS A 190 -18.00 -38.23 6.64
C CYS A 190 -19.39 -38.86 6.56
#